data_AF-A0A0Q7VY03-F1
#
_entry.id   AF-A0A0Q7VY03-F1
#
_cell.length_a   1.000
_cell.length_b   1.000
_cell.length_c   1.000
_cell.angle_alpha   90.00
_cell.angle_beta   90.00
_cell.angle_gamma   90.00
#
_symmetry.space_group_name_H-M   'P 1'
#
loop_
_entity.id
_entity.type
_entity.pdbx_description
1 polymer ?
#
loop_
_entity_poly.entity_id
_entity_poly.type
_entity_poly.pdbx_seq_one_letter_code
_entity_poly.pdbx_strand_id
1 'polypeptide(L)'
;MDDITFVSRLEACTLAPEHFNHAGHVRLACLYLDRYPLDEAIARTCATISAYATHLGGANKYHATITVALVRLLHAHGPTVLADAPALLALHYSPALLAASASRAAFVPPDLAPLP
;
A
#
# COMPACT_ATOMS: atom_id res chain seq x y z
N MET A 1 16.45 4.86 11.85
CA MET A 1 15.54 6.01 11.75
C MET A 1 14.27 5.64 12.50
N ASP A 2 13.87 6.42 13.51
CA ASP A 2 12.62 6.19 14.24
C ASP A 2 11.37 6.41 13.36
N ASP A 3 10.20 6.01 13.88
CA ASP A 3 8.93 6.01 13.13
C ASP A 3 8.42 7.42 12.82
N ILE A 4 8.65 8.39 13.72
CA ILE A 4 8.21 9.77 13.54
C ILE A 4 9.01 10.41 12.40
N THR A 5 10.33 10.25 12.43
CA THR A 5 11.24 10.73 11.40
C THR A 5 10.98 10.05 10.06
N PHE A 6 10.69 8.75 10.06
CA PHE A 6 10.36 8.00 8.84
C PHE A 6 9.09 8.54 8.16
N VAL A 7 7.99 8.66 8.90
CA VAL A 7 6.72 9.16 8.36
C VAL A 7 6.88 10.61 7.87
N SER A 8 7.45 11.48 8.71
CA SER A 8 7.64 12.90 8.36
C SER A 8 8.47 13.09 7.09
N ARG A 9 9.59 12.35 6.94
CA ARG A 9 10.42 12.43 5.73
C ARG A 9 9.71 11.89 4.50
N LEU A 10 8.93 10.82 4.65
CA LEU A 10 8.21 10.23 3.53
C LEU A 10 7.09 11.16 3.04
N GLU A 11 6.28 11.70 3.96
CA GLU A 11 5.23 12.68 3.66
C GLU A 11 5.81 13.95 3.02
N ALA A 12 6.98 14.40 3.48
CA ALA A 12 7.68 15.56 2.92
C ALA A 12 8.45 15.26 1.62
N CYS A 13 8.41 14.04 1.09
CA CYS A 13 9.20 13.62 -0.07
C CYS A 13 10.72 13.83 0.07
N THR A 14 11.24 13.72 1.29
CA THR A 14 12.69 13.85 1.61
C THR A 14 13.31 12.55 2.12
N LEU A 15 12.53 11.47 2.22
CA LEU A 15 13.05 10.14 2.55
C LEU A 15 14.08 9.71 1.50
N ALA A 16 15.11 8.96 1.89
CA ALA A 16 16.03 8.34 0.94
C ALA A 16 15.31 7.20 0.18
N PRO A 17 15.46 7.09 -1.17
CA PRO A 17 14.74 6.10 -1.96
C PRO A 17 14.95 4.65 -1.54
N GLU A 18 16.10 4.30 -0.93
CA GLU A 18 16.36 2.95 -0.40
C GLU A 18 15.37 2.49 0.68
N HIS A 19 14.71 3.44 1.37
CA HIS A 19 13.70 3.15 2.37
C HIS A 19 12.28 3.09 1.78
N PHE A 20 12.08 3.46 0.51
CA PHE A 20 10.81 3.35 -0.20
C PHE A 20 10.70 2.01 -0.92
N ASN A 21 10.75 0.93 -0.14
CA ASN A 21 10.65 -0.45 -0.59
C ASN A 21 9.46 -1.16 0.08
N HIS A 22 9.26 -2.46 -0.19
CA HIS A 22 8.16 -3.24 0.39
C HIS A 22 8.08 -3.13 1.91
N ALA A 23 9.21 -3.31 2.61
CA ALA A 23 9.25 -3.19 4.07
C ALA A 23 8.89 -1.77 4.55
N GLY A 24 9.31 -0.74 3.80
CA GLY A 24 8.91 0.65 4.05
C GLY A 24 7.40 0.88 3.89
N HIS A 25 6.77 0.31 2.87
CA HIS A 25 5.31 0.40 2.69
C HIS A 25 4.54 -0.32 3.80
N VAL A 26 4.97 -1.52 4.20
CA VAL A 26 4.36 -2.26 5.32
C VAL A 26 4.51 -1.46 6.61
N ARG A 27 5.70 -0.92 6.89
CA ARG A 27 5.93 -0.05 8.06
C ARG A 27 5.02 1.17 8.06
N LEU A 28 4.90 1.88 6.93
CA LEU A 28 4.00 3.03 6.81
C LEU A 28 2.56 2.65 7.12
N ALA A 29 2.08 1.57 6.50
CA ALA A 29 0.71 1.10 6.68
C ALA A 29 0.42 0.70 8.14
N CYS A 30 1.34 -0.02 8.81
CA CYS A 30 1.22 -0.30 10.24
C CYS A 30 1.11 0.98 11.06
N LEU A 31 2.00 1.95 10.83
CA LEU A 31 2.01 3.21 11.57
C LEU A 31 0.74 4.04 11.37
N TYR A 32 0.12 3.98 10.19
CA TYR A 32 -1.18 4.60 9.96
C TYR A 32 -2.33 3.81 10.59
N LEU A 33 -2.32 2.48 10.53
CA LEU A 33 -3.32 1.64 11.19
C LEU A 33 -3.30 1.78 12.72
N ASP A 34 -2.13 2.03 13.32
CA ASP A 34 -1.99 2.29 14.76
C ASP A 34 -2.57 3.65 15.18
N ARG A 35 -2.72 4.59 14.24
CA ARG A 35 -3.08 6.00 14.53
C ARG A 35 -4.47 6.39 14.03
N TYR A 36 -4.99 5.70 13.03
CA TYR A 36 -6.21 6.09 12.32
C TYR A 36 -7.15 4.89 12.12
N PRO A 37 -8.46 5.13 12.02
CA PRO A 37 -9.41 4.12 11.55
C PRO A 37 -9.02 3.58 10.16
N LEU A 38 -9.42 2.34 9.86
CA LEU A 38 -9.03 1.63 8.64
C LEU A 38 -9.18 2.46 7.36
N ASP A 39 -10.34 3.07 7.13
CA ASP A 39 -10.59 3.84 5.90
C ASP A 39 -9.65 5.05 5.77
N GLU A 40 -9.33 5.72 6.88
CA GLU A 40 -8.40 6.83 6.87
C GLU A 40 -6.95 6.37 6.73
N ALA A 41 -6.57 5.25 7.35
CA ALA A 41 -5.25 4.64 7.16
C ALA A 41 -5.02 4.23 5.70
N ILE A 42 -6.04 3.67 5.04
CA ILE A 42 -6.02 3.35 3.60
C ILE A 42 -5.81 4.62 2.78
N ALA A 43 -6.63 5.65 3.00
CA ALA A 43 -6.57 6.89 2.24
C ALA A 43 -5.20 7.57 2.37
N ARG A 44 -4.68 7.65 3.60
CA ARG A 44 -3.35 8.21 3.87
C ARG A 44 -2.24 7.39 3.23
N THR A 45 -2.28 6.06 3.33
CA THR A 45 -1.28 5.18 2.71
C THR A 45 -1.24 5.40 1.19
N CYS A 46 -2.41 5.43 0.54
CA CYS A 46 -2.51 5.66 -0.89
C CYS A 46 -1.96 7.03 -1.29
N ALA A 47 -2.36 8.09 -0.58
CA ALA A 47 -1.89 9.45 -0.87
C ALA A 47 -0.36 9.58 -0.70
N THR A 48 0.20 9.09 0.40
CA THR A 48 1.63 9.18 0.69
C THR A 48 2.46 8.38 -0.33
N ILE A 49 2.09 7.12 -0.62
CA ILE A 49 2.83 6.29 -1.59
C ILE A 49 2.72 6.88 -2.99
N SER A 50 1.54 7.32 -3.42
CA SER A 50 1.33 7.91 -4.75
C SER A 50 2.13 9.21 -4.93
N ALA A 51 2.09 10.11 -3.93
CA ALA A 51 2.84 11.36 -3.95
C ALA A 51 4.35 11.12 -4.02
N TYR A 52 4.87 10.21 -3.20
CA TYR A 52 6.30 9.91 -3.17
C TYR A 52 6.77 9.18 -4.44
N ALA A 53 5.99 8.21 -4.94
CA ALA A 53 6.29 7.57 -6.22
C ALA A 53 6.32 8.58 -7.38
N THR A 54 5.41 9.57 -7.36
CA THR A 54 5.40 10.68 -8.33
C THR A 54 6.64 11.56 -8.20
N HIS A 55 7.04 11.91 -6.97
CA HIS A 55 8.26 12.68 -6.71
C HIS A 55 9.51 12.00 -7.28
N LEU A 56 9.60 10.67 -7.21
CA LEU A 56 10.68 9.89 -7.81
C LEU A 56 10.56 9.70 -9.34
N GLY A 57 9.58 10.33 -10.00
CA GLY A 57 9.32 10.16 -11.44
C GLY A 57 8.72 8.79 -11.81
N GLY A 58 8.25 8.03 -10.83
CA GLY A 58 7.74 6.67 -10.97
C GLY A 58 6.24 6.53 -10.79
N ALA A 59 5.45 7.56 -11.13
CA ALA A 59 3.99 7.55 -10.94
C ALA A 59 3.30 6.32 -11.57
N ASN A 60 3.81 5.82 -12.69
CA ASN A 60 3.31 4.62 -13.36
C ASN A 60 3.52 3.30 -12.58
N LYS A 61 4.39 3.30 -11.55
CA LYS A 61 4.64 2.15 -10.68
C LYS A 61 3.61 2.05 -9.55
N TYR A 62 2.91 3.14 -9.24
CA TYR A 62 1.85 3.12 -8.24
C TYR A 62 0.66 2.29 -8.70
N HIS A 63 0.01 1.60 -7.76
CA HIS A 63 -1.12 0.72 -8.03
C HIS A 63 -2.14 0.77 -6.89
N ALA A 64 -3.21 1.53 -7.08
CA ALA A 64 -4.21 1.80 -6.05
C ALA A 64 -4.85 0.51 -5.49
N THR A 65 -5.34 -0.40 -6.35
CA THR A 65 -5.97 -1.65 -5.89
C THR A 65 -5.05 -2.48 -5.00
N ILE A 66 -3.79 -2.67 -5.41
CA ILE A 66 -2.81 -3.45 -4.61
C ILE A 66 -2.59 -2.78 -3.25
N THR A 67 -2.34 -1.47 -3.22
CA THR A 67 -2.11 -0.76 -1.95
C THR A 67 -3.30 -0.92 -0.99
N VAL A 68 -4.53 -0.70 -1.47
CA VAL A 68 -5.74 -0.84 -0.64
C VAL A 68 -5.92 -2.27 -0.14
N ALA A 69 -5.77 -3.27 -1.03
CA ALA A 69 -5.92 -4.67 -0.67
C ALA A 69 -4.91 -5.09 0.40
N LEU A 70 -3.63 -4.73 0.25
CA LEU A 70 -2.59 -5.07 1.21
C LEU A 70 -2.81 -4.39 2.57
N VAL A 71 -3.31 -3.15 2.62
CA VAL A 71 -3.65 -2.49 3.89
C VAL A 71 -4.80 -3.20 4.62
N ARG A 72 -5.84 -3.65 3.88
CA ARG A 72 -6.95 -4.42 4.47
C ARG A 72 -6.48 -5.77 5.03
N LEU A 73 -5.66 -6.49 4.27
CA LEU A 73 -5.08 -7.78 4.68
C LEU A 73 -4.15 -7.60 5.89
N LEU A 74 -3.34 -6.53 5.88
CA LEU A 74 -2.50 -6.15 7.01
C LEU A 74 -3.31 -5.87 8.27
N HIS A 75 -4.41 -5.13 8.15
CA HIS A 75 -5.29 -4.82 9.28
C HIS A 75 -5.93 -6.09 9.87
N ALA A 76 -6.38 -7.01 9.01
CA ALA A 76 -7.07 -8.23 9.45
C ALA A 76 -6.15 -9.29 10.03
N HIS A 77 -4.91 -9.40 9.54
CA HIS A 77 -4.04 -10.55 9.82
C HIS A 77 -2.64 -10.17 10.35
N GLY A 78 -2.33 -8.89 10.44
CA GLY A 78 -1.04 -8.39 10.87
C GLY A 78 0.05 -8.48 9.79
N PRO A 79 1.28 -8.00 10.07
CA PRO A 79 2.32 -7.79 9.06
C PRO A 79 2.92 -9.08 8.49
N THR A 80 2.82 -10.20 9.20
CA THR A 80 3.38 -11.48 8.75
C THR A 80 2.69 -12.02 7.50
N VAL A 81 1.42 -11.65 7.28
CA VAL A 81 0.66 -12.09 6.09
C VAL A 81 1.26 -11.56 4.79
N LEU A 82 2.02 -10.45 4.86
CA LEU A 82 2.62 -9.80 3.70
C LEU A 82 4.03 -10.30 3.35
N ALA A 83 4.46 -11.41 3.95
CA ALA A 83 5.70 -12.09 3.57
C ALA A 83 5.67 -12.56 2.11
N ASP A 84 4.51 -13.03 1.64
CA ASP A 84 4.24 -13.36 0.22
C ASP A 84 2.98 -12.62 -0.27
N ALA A 85 3.11 -11.30 -0.40
CA ALA A 85 2.03 -10.45 -0.88
C ALA A 85 1.47 -10.87 -2.26
N PRO A 86 2.28 -11.31 -3.25
CA PRO A 86 1.76 -11.81 -4.53
C PRO A 86 0.85 -13.03 -4.38
N ALA A 87 1.27 -14.07 -3.64
CA ALA A 87 0.46 -15.27 -3.45
C ALA A 87 -0.85 -14.94 -2.71
N LEU A 88 -0.78 -14.05 -1.72
CA LEU A 88 -1.95 -13.61 -0.98
C LEU A 88 -2.96 -12.85 -1.85
N LEU A 89 -2.49 -11.92 -2.69
CA LEU A 89 -3.35 -11.19 -3.62
C LEU A 89 -4.03 -12.12 -4.63
N ALA A 90 -3.34 -13.18 -5.07
CA ALA A 90 -3.87 -14.16 -6.01
C ALA A 90 -5.04 -14.98 -5.45
N LEU A 91 -5.26 -15.00 -4.13
CA LEU A 91 -6.46 -15.59 -3.53
C LEU A 91 -7.72 -14.75 -3.77
N HIS A 92 -7.56 -13.44 -3.99
CA HIS A 92 -8.67 -12.49 -4.08
C HIS A 92 -8.85 -11.93 -5.49
N TYR A 93 -7.77 -11.78 -6.25
CA TYR A 93 -7.76 -11.09 -7.53
C TYR A 93 -7.26 -11.97 -8.66
N SER A 94 -7.94 -11.92 -9.80
CA SER A 94 -7.42 -12.49 -11.03
C SER A 94 -6.26 -11.63 -11.59
N PRO A 95 -5.30 -12.25 -12.31
CA PRO A 95 -4.24 -11.50 -12.99
C PRO A 95 -4.80 -10.49 -14.00
N ALA A 96 -5.91 -10.80 -14.65
CA ALA A 96 -6.56 -9.92 -15.63
C ALA A 96 -7.10 -8.65 -14.95
N LEU A 97 -7.73 -8.78 -13.79
CA LEU A 97 -8.25 -7.63 -13.04
C LEU A 97 -7.11 -6.73 -12.55
N LEU A 98 -6.02 -7.29 -12.02
CA LEU A 98 -4.86 -6.49 -11.58
C LEU A 98 -4.11 -5.84 -12.75
N ALA A 99 -4.10 -6.44 -13.94
CA ALA A 99 -3.46 -5.86 -15.11
C ALA A 99 -4.22 -4.66 -15.70
N ALA A 100 -5.51 -4.48 -15.37
CA ALA A 100 -6.32 -3.41 -15.91
C ALA A 100 -5.84 -2.02 -15.45
N SER A 101 -5.83 -1.04 -16.37
CA SER A 101 -5.45 0.35 -16.06
C SER A 101 -6.33 0.98 -14.98
N ALA A 102 -7.62 0.61 -14.94
CA ALA A 102 -8.56 1.04 -13.90
C ALA A 102 -8.09 0.62 -12.50
N SER A 103 -7.59 -0.61 -12.34
CA SER A 103 -7.09 -1.14 -11.05
C SER A 103 -5.82 -0.44 -10.58
N ARG A 104 -5.02 0.10 -11.51
CA ARG A 104 -3.87 0.95 -11.15
C ARG A 104 -4.32 2.32 -10.67
N ALA A 105 -5.31 2.91 -11.32
CA ALA A 105 -5.78 4.27 -11.07
C ALA A 105 -6.65 4.40 -9.80
N ALA A 106 -7.50 3.41 -9.53
CA ALA A 106 -8.43 3.42 -8.41
C ALA A 106 -8.64 2.00 -7.85
N PHE A 107 -9.09 1.91 -6.60
CA PHE A 107 -9.45 0.62 -6.02
C PHE A 107 -10.62 -0.01 -6.76
N VAL A 108 -10.44 -1.27 -7.13
CA VAL A 108 -11.47 -2.13 -7.69
C VAL A 108 -11.66 -3.33 -6.74
N PRO A 109 -12.91 -3.70 -6.39
CA PRO A 109 -13.17 -4.88 -5.56
C PRO A 109 -12.61 -6.17 -6.19
N PRO A 110 -12.24 -7.16 -5.37
CA PRO A 110 -11.75 -8.47 -5.85
C PRO A 110 -12.83 -9.23 -6.64
N ASP A 111 -12.38 -10.02 -7.63
CA ASP A 111 -13.24 -10.84 -8.49
C ASP A 111 -13.21 -12.35 -8.18
N LEU A 112 -12.27 -12.83 -7.34
CA LEU A 112 -12.20 -14.23 -6.94
C LEU A 112 -12.79 -14.48 -5.54
N ALA A 113 -12.39 -13.68 -4.55
CA ALA A 113 -12.85 -13.81 -3.17
C ALA A 113 -12.84 -12.46 -2.45
N PRO A 114 -13.82 -12.16 -1.57
CA PRO A 114 -13.87 -10.89 -0.86
C PRO A 114 -12.64 -10.67 0.02
N LEU A 115 -12.24 -9.42 0.18
CA LEU A 115 -11.26 -9.03 1.19
C LEU A 115 -11.93 -9.02 2.58
N PRO A 116 -11.17 -9.25 3.67
CA PRO A 116 -11.67 -9.12 5.03
C PRO A 116 -12.10 -7.67 5.37
#